data_AF-A0A6B1G6I2-F1
#
_entry.id   AF-A0A6B1G6I2-F1
#
_cell.length_a   1.000
_cell.length_b   1.000
_cell.length_c   1.000
_cell.angle_alpha   90.00
_cell.angle_beta   90.00
_cell.angle_gamma   90.00
#
_symmetry.space_group_name_H-M   'P 1'
#
loop_
_entity.id
_entity.type
_entity.pdbx_description
1 polymer ?
#
loop_
_entity_poly.entity_id
_entity_poly.type
_entity_poly.pdbx_seq_one_letter_code
_entity_poly.pdbx_strand_id
1 'polypeptide(L)'
;MSNQRALISVSDKTGLTSFAQKLHEAGVELVASGGSATQLAEAGLPVTPTEALTGFPELLDGRVKTLHPAIHGGILARRTQEHLAELKQRGLLPIDLVVVNLYPFQRTVAVEGVTLAEAVEQIDIGGVALLRAAAKNFESVTVICDPSDYERVGPAITDGGPDADTRRALALKAFRHTAQYDTAISEYLAQQALRDHSLKDIRDEMPPSIQLNLERVQVMRYGENPHQQGAFYRHSDASPAFE
;
A
#
# COMPACT_ATOMS: atom_id res chain seq x y z
N MET A 1 16.59 23.37 3.29
CA MET A 1 15.24 22.81 3.24
C MET A 1 15.33 21.54 2.42
N SER A 2 14.81 20.41 2.94
CA SER A 2 14.79 19.17 2.17
C SER A 2 13.94 19.39 0.91
N ASN A 3 14.37 18.84 -0.23
CA ASN A 3 13.60 18.90 -1.48
C ASN A 3 12.75 17.63 -1.64
N GLN A 4 12.43 16.96 -0.52
CA GLN A 4 11.77 15.67 -0.49
C GLN A 4 10.26 15.82 -0.49
N ARG A 5 9.59 14.84 -1.10
CA ARG A 5 8.13 14.82 -1.19
C ARG A 5 7.55 13.49 -0.74
N ALA A 6 6.52 13.58 0.11
CA ALA A 6 5.74 12.46 0.58
C ALA A 6 4.34 12.45 -0.05
N LEU A 7 4.00 11.38 -0.77
CA LEU A 7 2.64 11.11 -1.22
C LEU A 7 1.92 10.24 -0.19
N ILE A 8 0.81 10.73 0.33
CA ILE A 8 0.04 10.09 1.41
C ILE A 8 -1.38 9.79 0.91
N SER A 9 -1.76 8.52 0.94
CA SER A 9 -3.12 8.07 0.65
C SER A 9 -3.44 6.84 1.49
N VAL A 10 -3.96 7.07 2.68
CA VAL A 10 -4.22 6.01 3.67
C VAL A 10 -5.69 5.88 4.01
N SER A 11 -6.13 4.63 4.13
CA SER A 11 -7.45 4.28 4.66
C SER A 11 -7.44 4.27 6.19
N ASP A 12 -6.52 3.51 6.78
CA ASP A 12 -6.21 3.53 8.21
C ASP A 12 -5.33 4.74 8.56
N LYS A 13 -5.89 5.62 9.38
CA LYS A 13 -5.33 6.91 9.77
C LYS A 13 -4.56 6.85 11.09
N THR A 14 -4.41 5.66 11.67
CA THR A 14 -3.67 5.45 12.93
C THR A 14 -2.28 6.08 12.85
N GLY A 15 -1.94 6.96 13.79
CA GLY A 15 -0.63 7.62 13.87
C GLY A 15 -0.33 8.63 12.75
N LEU A 16 -1.19 8.81 11.75
CA LEU A 16 -0.90 9.60 10.54
C LEU A 16 -0.48 11.03 10.86
N THR A 17 -1.27 11.75 11.67
CA THR A 17 -1.00 13.16 12.00
C THR A 17 0.36 13.33 12.67
N SER A 18 0.69 12.47 13.64
CA SER A 18 1.98 12.54 14.35
C SER A 18 3.16 12.25 13.43
N PHE A 19 2.98 11.33 12.47
CA PHE A 19 3.99 10.99 11.50
C PHE A 19 4.19 12.13 10.49
N ALA A 20 3.10 12.67 9.94
CA ALA A 20 3.13 13.78 8.99
C ALA A 20 3.69 15.08 9.59
N GLN A 21 3.45 15.33 10.88
CA GLN A 21 4.06 16.44 11.60
C GLN A 21 5.60 16.36 11.58
N LYS A 22 6.17 15.19 11.89
CA LYS A 22 7.62 14.98 11.83
C LYS A 22 8.19 15.17 10.43
N LEU A 23 7.46 14.69 9.41
CA LEU A 23 7.85 14.91 8.01
C LEU A 23 7.86 16.40 7.66
N HIS A 24 6.82 17.13 8.06
CA HIS A 24 6.73 18.56 7.81
C HIS A 24 7.84 19.35 8.53
N GLU A 25 8.16 19.01 9.78
CA GLU A 25 9.25 19.62 10.56
C GLU A 25 10.63 19.37 9.93
N ALA A 26 10.82 18.23 9.28
CA ALA A 26 12.01 17.94 8.47
C ALA A 26 12.03 18.67 7.11
N GLY A 27 10.97 19.42 6.80
CA GLY A 27 10.82 20.16 5.54
C GLY A 27 10.46 19.26 4.36
N VAL A 28 9.77 18.15 4.59
CA VAL A 28 9.20 17.31 3.53
C VAL A 28 7.87 17.91 3.07
N GLU A 29 7.69 18.04 1.76
CA GLU A 29 6.41 18.44 1.19
C GLU A 29 5.39 17.31 1.32
N LEU A 30 4.23 17.61 1.91
CA LEU A 30 3.13 16.65 2.05
C LEU A 30 2.18 16.79 0.87
N VAL A 31 2.01 15.70 0.13
CA VAL A 31 1.02 15.57 -0.95
C VAL A 31 -0.01 14.53 -0.54
N ALA A 32 -1.29 14.86 -0.56
CA ALA A 32 -2.34 13.91 -0.19
C ALA A 32 -3.62 14.11 -0.99
N SER A 33 -4.53 13.13 -0.93
CA SER A 33 -5.85 13.18 -1.56
C SER A 33 -6.98 12.74 -0.61
N GLY A 34 -8.20 13.19 -0.90
CA GLY A 34 -9.42 12.78 -0.18
C GLY A 34 -9.29 12.91 1.34
N GLY A 35 -9.80 11.92 2.07
CA GLY A 35 -9.82 11.95 3.53
C GLY A 35 -8.45 12.00 4.22
N SER A 36 -7.35 11.62 3.54
CA SER A 36 -6.00 11.84 4.08
C SER A 36 -5.65 13.34 4.07
N ALA A 37 -5.95 14.04 2.97
CA ALA A 37 -5.71 15.48 2.86
C ALA A 37 -6.54 16.27 3.89
N THR A 38 -7.83 15.91 4.04
CA THR A 38 -8.71 16.53 5.03
C THR A 38 -8.17 16.42 6.45
N GLN A 39 -7.82 15.21 6.90
CA GLN A 39 -7.32 15.00 8.27
C GLN A 39 -6.02 15.77 8.55
N LEU A 40 -5.11 15.79 7.57
CA LEU A 40 -3.84 16.51 7.70
C LEU A 40 -4.06 18.04 7.75
N ALA A 41 -4.96 18.57 6.91
CA ALA A 41 -5.32 19.99 6.93
C ALA A 41 -6.01 20.39 8.24
N GLU A 42 -6.90 19.56 8.78
CA GLU A 42 -7.55 19.77 10.09
C GLU A 42 -6.54 19.80 11.24
N ALA A 43 -5.43 19.08 11.10
CA ALA A 43 -4.30 19.14 12.04
C ALA A 43 -3.39 20.37 11.85
N GLY A 44 -3.73 21.28 10.93
CA GLY A 44 -2.96 22.49 10.65
C GLY A 44 -1.72 22.28 9.78
N LEU A 45 -1.57 21.12 9.15
CA LEU A 45 -0.44 20.83 8.27
C LEU A 45 -0.67 21.39 6.86
N PRO A 46 0.35 22.01 6.22
CA PRO A 46 0.26 22.40 4.84
C PRO A 46 0.31 21.16 3.95
N VAL A 47 -0.74 20.95 3.17
CA VAL A 47 -0.89 19.81 2.26
C VAL A 47 -1.13 20.29 0.86
N THR A 48 -0.32 19.82 -0.08
CA THR A 48 -0.57 19.97 -1.51
C THR A 48 -1.56 18.90 -1.95
N PRO A 49 -2.74 19.26 -2.50
CA PRO A 49 -3.67 18.27 -3.02
C PRO A 49 -3.08 17.57 -4.26
N THR A 50 -3.37 16.29 -4.46
CA THR A 50 -2.90 15.54 -5.64
C THR A 50 -3.30 16.18 -6.97
N GLU A 51 -4.44 16.85 -6.99
CA GLU A 51 -5.02 17.60 -8.10
C GLU A 51 -4.10 18.75 -8.53
N ALA A 52 -3.36 19.35 -7.59
CA ALA A 52 -2.37 20.38 -7.90
C ALA A 52 -1.14 19.81 -8.62
N LEU A 53 -0.84 18.51 -8.45
CA LEU A 53 0.23 17.84 -9.19
C LEU A 53 -0.23 17.37 -10.57
N THR A 54 -1.47 16.90 -10.67
CA THR A 54 -1.99 16.30 -11.91
C THR A 54 -2.57 17.35 -12.85
N GLY A 55 -3.11 18.44 -12.33
CA GLY A 55 -3.92 19.39 -13.10
C GLY A 55 -5.29 18.86 -13.50
N PHE A 56 -5.69 17.69 -13.00
CA PHE A 56 -6.98 17.07 -13.26
C PHE A 56 -7.87 17.13 -12.03
N PRO A 57 -9.18 17.46 -12.19
CA PRO A 57 -10.14 17.37 -11.11
C PRO A 57 -10.39 15.89 -10.74
N GLU A 58 -11.05 15.68 -9.61
CA GLU A 58 -11.56 14.35 -9.26
C GLU A 58 -12.58 13.87 -10.31
N LEU A 59 -12.42 12.63 -10.77
CA LEU A 59 -13.28 11.99 -11.79
C LEU A 59 -13.75 10.62 -11.29
N LEU A 60 -14.95 10.22 -11.72
CA LEU A 60 -15.52 8.89 -11.47
C LEU A 60 -15.51 8.53 -9.97
N ASP A 61 -15.99 9.46 -9.13
CA ASP A 61 -16.01 9.31 -7.67
C ASP A 61 -14.64 8.97 -7.06
N GLY A 62 -13.58 9.52 -7.64
CA GLY A 62 -12.21 9.38 -7.16
C GLY A 62 -11.46 8.13 -7.62
N ARG A 63 -12.07 7.28 -8.46
CA ARG A 63 -11.48 6.01 -8.93
C ARG A 63 -10.16 6.14 -9.66
N VAL A 64 -9.91 7.28 -10.32
CA VAL A 64 -8.73 7.48 -11.18
C VAL A 64 -7.81 8.61 -10.72
N LYS A 65 -8.03 9.16 -9.51
CA LYS A 65 -7.37 10.40 -9.05
C LYS A 65 -5.84 10.32 -8.98
N THR A 66 -5.28 9.14 -8.69
CA THR A 66 -3.82 8.92 -8.60
C THR A 66 -3.22 8.23 -9.81
N LEU A 67 -4.04 7.75 -10.75
CA LEU A 67 -3.62 7.04 -11.96
C LEU A 67 -3.15 8.01 -13.05
N HIS A 68 -2.16 8.83 -12.71
CA HIS A 68 -1.68 9.92 -13.56
C HIS A 68 -0.15 9.88 -13.73
N PRO A 69 0.39 10.22 -14.93
CA PRO A 69 1.84 10.26 -15.17
C PRO A 69 2.60 11.23 -14.25
N ALA A 70 1.99 12.32 -13.80
CA ALA A 70 2.62 13.23 -12.85
C ALA A 70 2.93 12.55 -11.50
N ILE A 71 2.07 11.61 -11.07
CA ILE A 71 2.24 10.85 -9.84
C ILE A 71 3.19 9.68 -10.08
N HIS A 72 2.87 8.80 -11.03
CA HIS A 72 3.68 7.61 -11.28
C HIS A 72 5.05 7.93 -11.86
N GLY A 73 5.20 9.01 -12.63
CA GLY A 73 6.49 9.51 -13.10
C GLY A 73 7.37 10.00 -11.95
N GLY A 74 6.81 10.74 -10.99
CA GLY A 74 7.53 11.16 -9.79
C GLY A 74 8.02 9.98 -8.95
N ILE A 75 7.21 8.91 -8.86
CA ILE A 75 7.54 7.69 -8.13
C ILE A 75 8.55 6.82 -8.88
N LEU A 76 8.34 6.56 -10.17
CA LEU A 76 9.10 5.57 -10.95
C LEU A 76 10.36 6.11 -11.61
N ALA A 77 10.55 7.44 -11.64
CA ALA A 77 11.79 8.01 -12.14
C ALA A 77 12.97 7.54 -11.30
N ARG A 78 13.90 6.81 -11.93
CA ARG A 78 15.21 6.54 -11.34
C ARG A 78 15.92 7.88 -11.12
N ARG A 79 16.74 7.98 -10.08
CA ARG A 79 17.50 9.20 -9.78
C ARG A 79 18.75 9.33 -10.66
N THR A 80 18.61 9.05 -11.96
CA THR A 80 19.64 9.26 -13.00
C THR A 80 19.47 10.64 -13.64
N GLN A 81 20.54 11.18 -14.22
CA GLN A 81 20.51 12.49 -14.88
C GLN A 81 19.43 12.57 -15.98
N GLU A 82 19.29 11.49 -16.76
CA GLU A 82 18.31 11.39 -17.85
C GLU A 82 16.86 11.50 -17.35
N HIS A 83 16.46 10.65 -16.41
CA HIS A 83 15.10 10.64 -15.88
C HIS A 83 14.78 11.95 -15.12
N LEU A 84 15.74 12.49 -14.36
CA LEU A 84 15.55 13.75 -13.65
C LEU A 84 15.42 14.94 -14.61
N ALA A 85 16.17 14.95 -15.71
CA ALA A 85 16.01 15.95 -16.77
C ALA A 85 14.64 15.83 -17.44
N GLU A 86 14.17 14.60 -17.69
CA GLU A 86 12.86 14.33 -18.28
C GLU A 86 11.71 14.85 -17.41
N LEU A 87 11.76 14.59 -16.10
CA LEU A 87 10.80 15.14 -15.14
C LEU A 87 10.82 16.68 -15.16
N LYS A 88 12.02 17.27 -15.07
CA LYS A 88 12.19 18.72 -15.04
C LYS A 88 11.64 19.40 -16.30
N GLN A 89 11.86 18.82 -17.48
CA GLN A 89 11.34 19.35 -18.75
C GLN A 89 9.81 19.41 -18.79
N ARG A 90 9.13 18.53 -18.03
CA ARG A 90 7.67 18.46 -17.94
C ARG A 90 7.11 19.18 -16.72
N GLY A 91 7.94 19.88 -15.95
CA GLY A 91 7.54 20.53 -14.70
C GLY A 91 7.15 19.53 -13.60
N LEU A 92 7.58 18.28 -13.71
CA LEU A 92 7.33 17.24 -12.72
C LEU A 92 8.48 17.18 -11.71
N LEU A 93 8.16 16.73 -10.50
CA LEU A 93 9.12 16.56 -9.43
C LEU A 93 9.10 15.12 -8.92
N PRO A 94 10.25 14.61 -8.44
CA PRO A 94 10.32 13.31 -7.80
C PRO A 94 9.41 13.18 -6.57
N ILE A 95 9.00 11.95 -6.27
CA ILE A 95 8.34 11.55 -5.01
C ILE A 95 9.29 10.57 -4.31
N ASP A 96 9.63 10.85 -3.05
CA ASP A 96 10.66 10.12 -2.30
C ASP A 96 10.06 9.20 -1.23
N LEU A 97 8.86 9.53 -0.75
CA LEU A 97 8.11 8.74 0.21
C LEU A 97 6.69 8.49 -0.31
N VAL A 98 6.23 7.24 -0.23
CA VAL A 98 4.85 6.85 -0.54
C VAL A 98 4.27 6.13 0.67
N VAL A 99 3.27 6.75 1.29
CA VAL A 99 2.57 6.24 2.48
C VAL A 99 1.15 5.86 2.06
N VAL A 100 0.92 4.57 1.89
CA VAL A 100 -0.36 4.06 1.37
C VAL A 100 -0.72 2.78 2.08
N ASN A 101 -1.88 2.72 2.71
CA ASN A 101 -2.45 1.46 3.18
C ASN A 101 -3.83 1.27 2.55
N LEU A 102 -4.14 0.02 2.20
CA LEU A 102 -5.37 -0.34 1.52
C LEU A 102 -6.48 -0.49 2.55
N TYR A 103 -7.72 -0.14 2.20
CA TYR A 103 -8.85 -0.54 3.04
C TYR A 103 -8.89 -2.07 3.09
N PRO A 104 -9.00 -2.72 4.27
CA PRO A 104 -8.95 -4.17 4.34
C PRO A 104 -10.16 -4.79 3.63
N PHE A 105 -9.97 -5.30 2.41
CA PHE A 105 -11.05 -5.90 1.61
C PHE A 105 -11.74 -7.04 2.36
N GLN A 106 -10.98 -7.81 3.15
CA GLN A 106 -11.50 -8.83 4.06
C GLN A 106 -12.55 -8.29 5.04
N ARG A 107 -12.39 -7.06 5.53
CA ARG A 107 -13.39 -6.44 6.43
C ARG A 107 -14.67 -6.12 5.68
N THR A 108 -14.60 -5.69 4.42
CA THR A 108 -15.79 -5.48 3.57
C THR A 108 -16.57 -6.77 3.41
N VAL A 109 -15.90 -7.84 2.99
CA VAL A 109 -16.56 -9.10 2.63
C VAL A 109 -17.02 -9.91 3.83
N ALA A 110 -16.53 -9.59 5.04
CA ALA A 110 -17.00 -10.16 6.29
C ALA A 110 -18.32 -9.54 6.78
N VAL A 111 -18.76 -8.40 6.23
CA VAL A 111 -20.05 -7.79 6.59
C VAL A 111 -21.19 -8.68 6.09
N GLU A 112 -22.08 -9.06 7.00
CA GLU A 112 -23.25 -9.86 6.67
C GLU A 112 -24.14 -9.14 5.64
N GLY A 113 -24.51 -9.85 4.57
CA GLY A 113 -25.39 -9.31 3.53
C GLY A 113 -24.72 -8.42 2.48
N VAL A 114 -23.39 -8.24 2.52
CA VAL A 114 -22.67 -7.49 1.49
C VAL A 114 -22.90 -8.10 0.09
N THR A 115 -23.30 -7.26 -0.86
CA THR A 115 -23.53 -7.67 -2.23
C THR A 115 -22.23 -7.73 -3.02
N LEU A 116 -22.23 -8.45 -4.16
CA LEU A 116 -21.10 -8.46 -5.08
C LEU A 116 -20.75 -7.05 -5.57
N ALA A 117 -21.76 -6.23 -5.89
CA ALA A 117 -21.56 -4.86 -6.35
C ALA A 117 -20.86 -4.01 -5.27
N GLU A 118 -21.35 -4.04 -4.03
CA GLU A 118 -20.74 -3.30 -2.91
C GLU A 118 -19.30 -3.75 -2.64
N ALA A 119 -19.03 -5.05 -2.72
CA ALA A 119 -17.66 -5.56 -2.56
C ALA A 119 -16.75 -5.08 -3.70
N VAL A 120 -17.21 -5.15 -4.96
CA VAL A 120 -16.43 -4.68 -6.13
C VAL A 120 -16.09 -3.20 -6.03
N GLU A 121 -16.97 -2.37 -5.48
CA GLU A 121 -16.71 -0.95 -5.24
C GLU A 121 -15.57 -0.69 -4.25
N GLN A 122 -15.26 -1.64 -3.37
CA GLN A 122 -14.18 -1.52 -2.38
C GLN A 122 -12.82 -2.03 -2.90
N ILE A 123 -12.73 -2.46 -4.16
CA ILE A 123 -11.46 -2.87 -4.78
C ILE A 123 -10.64 -1.62 -5.13
N ASP A 124 -9.51 -1.45 -4.43
CA ASP A 124 -8.64 -0.30 -4.59
C ASP A 124 -7.61 -0.50 -5.71
N ILE A 125 -7.82 0.18 -6.83
CA ILE A 125 -6.88 0.17 -7.96
C ILE A 125 -5.71 1.14 -7.72
N GLY A 126 -6.02 2.34 -7.22
CA GLY A 126 -5.05 3.42 -7.09
C GLY A 126 -4.00 3.12 -6.01
N GLY A 127 -4.43 2.67 -4.84
CA GLY A 127 -3.56 2.31 -3.73
C GLY A 127 -2.60 1.18 -4.09
N VAL A 128 -3.09 0.11 -4.74
CA VAL A 128 -2.24 -1.00 -5.21
C VAL A 128 -1.22 -0.50 -6.24
N ALA A 129 -1.65 0.34 -7.20
CA ALA A 129 -0.74 0.88 -8.21
C ALA A 129 0.37 1.74 -7.58
N LEU A 130 0.05 2.58 -6.60
CA LEU A 130 1.03 3.39 -5.86
C LEU A 130 2.03 2.53 -5.08
N LEU A 131 1.53 1.54 -4.33
CA LEU A 131 2.36 0.62 -3.56
C LEU A 131 3.35 -0.13 -4.45
N ARG A 132 2.86 -0.72 -5.55
CA ARG A 132 3.72 -1.47 -6.48
C ARG A 132 4.73 -0.57 -7.19
N ALA A 133 4.33 0.66 -7.55
CA ALA A 133 5.24 1.62 -8.18
C ALA A 133 6.39 2.02 -7.24
N ALA A 134 6.05 2.35 -6.00
CA ALA A 134 7.03 2.74 -4.98
C ALA A 134 7.95 1.57 -4.60
N ALA A 135 7.37 0.39 -4.37
CA ALA A 135 8.12 -0.82 -4.06
C ALA A 135 9.03 -1.26 -5.22
N LYS A 136 8.64 -1.06 -6.48
CA LYS A 136 9.51 -1.30 -7.64
C LYS A 136 10.73 -0.38 -7.64
N ASN A 137 10.56 0.89 -7.27
CA ASN A 137 11.63 1.89 -7.28
C ASN A 137 12.28 2.08 -5.90
N PHE A 138 12.36 1.02 -5.10
CA PHE A 138 12.88 1.07 -3.72
C PHE A 138 14.33 1.56 -3.59
N GLU A 139 15.09 1.54 -4.69
CA GLU A 139 16.42 2.15 -4.72
C GLU A 139 16.38 3.64 -4.35
N SER A 140 15.28 4.33 -4.69
CA SER A 140 15.13 5.78 -4.55
C SER A 140 13.90 6.20 -3.74
N VAL A 141 12.90 5.32 -3.59
CA VAL A 141 11.63 5.62 -2.94
C VAL A 141 11.44 4.76 -1.71
N THR A 142 11.04 5.38 -0.61
CA THR A 142 10.59 4.68 0.59
C THR A 142 9.09 4.44 0.48
N VAL A 143 8.65 3.19 0.61
CA VAL A 143 7.23 2.83 0.64
C VAL A 143 6.85 2.43 2.07
N ILE A 144 5.71 2.89 2.58
CA ILE A 144 5.17 2.49 3.87
C ILE A 144 3.71 2.08 3.67
N CYS A 145 3.39 0.83 4.02
CA CYS A 145 2.04 0.29 3.87
C CYS A 145 1.33 -0.06 5.17
N ASP A 146 1.97 0.21 6.32
CA ASP A 146 1.50 -0.20 7.63
C ASP A 146 1.89 0.88 8.66
N PRO A 147 0.93 1.42 9.42
CA PRO A 147 1.20 2.42 10.45
C PRO A 147 2.24 2.01 11.50
N SER A 148 2.43 0.71 11.76
CA SER A 148 3.43 0.22 12.71
C SER A 148 4.88 0.56 12.31
N ASP A 149 5.12 0.87 11.03
CA ASP A 149 6.45 1.28 10.56
C ASP A 149 6.73 2.78 10.76
N TYR A 150 5.76 3.61 11.12
CA TYR A 150 5.94 5.07 11.23
C TYR A 150 7.01 5.45 12.26
N GLU A 151 7.03 4.79 13.42
CA GLU A 151 8.04 5.09 14.46
C GLU A 151 9.44 4.67 14.06
N ARG A 152 9.56 3.52 13.37
CA ARG A 152 10.85 2.98 12.91
C ARG A 152 11.44 3.80 11.77
N VAL A 153 10.60 4.27 10.86
CA VAL A 153 11.03 4.92 9.60
C VAL A 153 11.10 6.45 9.74
N GLY A 154 10.27 7.05 10.59
CA GLY A 154 10.19 8.49 10.79
C GLY A 154 11.54 9.17 11.07
N PRO A 155 12.34 8.70 12.06
CA PRO A 155 13.65 9.30 12.35
C PRO A 155 14.62 9.22 11.15
N ALA A 156 14.59 8.13 10.40
CA ALA A 156 15.47 8.00 9.24
C ALA A 156 15.10 8.98 8.13
N ILE A 157 13.81 9.33 7.99
CA ILE A 157 13.36 10.33 7.00
C ILE A 157 13.86 11.73 7.38
N THR A 158 13.89 12.07 8.67
CA THR A 158 14.43 13.37 9.11
C THR A 158 15.93 13.52 8.85
N ASP A 159 16.65 12.40 8.76
CA ASP A 159 18.10 12.33 8.55
C ASP A 159 18.51 12.06 7.09
N GLY A 160 17.60 12.31 6.13
CA GLY A 160 17.89 12.19 4.68
C GLY A 160 17.37 10.91 4.02
N GLY A 161 16.73 10.03 4.79
CA GLY A 161 16.04 8.83 4.31
C GLY A 161 16.57 7.53 4.93
N PRO A 162 15.75 6.45 4.97
CA PRO A 162 16.20 5.13 5.39
C PRO A 162 17.31 4.58 4.49
N ASP A 163 18.13 3.67 5.01
CA ASP A 163 19.15 2.98 4.22
C ASP A 163 18.55 2.02 3.16
N ALA A 164 19.40 1.50 2.28
CA ALA A 164 18.99 0.65 1.18
C ALA A 164 18.33 -0.66 1.64
N ASP A 165 18.80 -1.24 2.74
CA ASP A 165 18.25 -2.48 3.28
C ASP A 165 16.87 -2.26 3.90
N THR A 166 16.67 -1.14 4.58
CA THR A 166 15.35 -0.72 5.09
C THR A 166 14.38 -0.50 3.94
N ARG A 167 14.77 0.22 2.89
CA ARG A 167 13.90 0.42 1.71
C ARG A 167 13.57 -0.90 1.02
N ARG A 168 14.54 -1.81 0.89
CA ARG A 168 14.31 -3.16 0.33
C ARG A 168 13.34 -3.97 1.19
N ALA A 169 13.48 -3.94 2.52
CA ALA A 169 12.60 -4.64 3.43
C ALA A 169 11.15 -4.10 3.36
N LEU A 170 11.00 -2.78 3.29
CA LEU A 170 9.72 -2.10 3.12
C LEU A 170 9.08 -2.44 1.75
N ALA A 171 9.86 -2.48 0.67
CA ALA A 171 9.38 -2.89 -0.65
C ALA A 171 8.88 -4.34 -0.66
N LEU A 172 9.59 -5.25 -0.01
CA LEU A 172 9.14 -6.63 0.18
C LEU A 172 7.83 -6.69 0.97
N LYS A 173 7.69 -5.90 2.04
CA LYS A 173 6.45 -5.78 2.81
C LYS A 173 5.29 -5.27 1.95
N ALA A 174 5.51 -4.23 1.14
CA ALA A 174 4.50 -3.68 0.23
C ALA A 174 4.05 -4.69 -0.84
N PHE A 175 4.97 -5.42 -1.48
CA PHE A 175 4.59 -6.46 -2.45
C PHE A 175 3.83 -7.62 -1.81
N ARG A 176 4.21 -8.03 -0.59
CA ARG A 176 3.44 -9.01 0.19
C ARG A 176 2.04 -8.47 0.45
N HIS A 177 1.91 -7.25 0.97
CA HIS A 177 0.62 -6.64 1.25
C HIS A 177 -0.31 -6.62 0.01
N THR A 178 0.21 -6.27 -1.17
CA THR A 178 -0.59 -6.32 -2.41
C THR A 178 -0.94 -7.74 -2.85
N ALA A 179 -0.05 -8.71 -2.64
CA ALA A 179 -0.35 -10.11 -2.96
C ALA A 179 -1.44 -10.68 -2.05
N GLN A 180 -1.41 -10.32 -0.76
CA GLN A 180 -2.46 -10.69 0.21
C GLN A 180 -3.80 -10.07 -0.18
N TYR A 181 -3.78 -8.79 -0.59
CA TYR A 181 -4.97 -8.08 -1.04
C TYR A 181 -5.60 -8.74 -2.29
N ASP A 182 -4.80 -9.03 -3.32
CA ASP A 182 -5.28 -9.70 -4.54
C ASP A 182 -5.79 -11.12 -4.27
N THR A 183 -5.17 -11.83 -3.32
CA THR A 183 -5.63 -13.16 -2.87
C THR A 183 -7.05 -13.07 -2.29
N ALA A 184 -7.29 -12.13 -1.39
CA ALA A 184 -8.61 -11.94 -0.78
C ALA A 184 -9.71 -11.60 -1.81
N ILE A 185 -9.38 -10.79 -2.82
CA ILE A 185 -10.29 -10.48 -3.93
C ILE A 185 -10.59 -11.73 -4.75
N SER A 186 -9.54 -12.46 -5.15
CA SER A 186 -9.68 -13.67 -5.96
C SER A 186 -10.52 -14.74 -5.25
N GLU A 187 -10.28 -14.96 -3.96
CA GLU A 187 -11.04 -15.91 -3.14
C GLU A 187 -12.51 -15.51 -3.04
N TYR A 188 -12.80 -14.24 -2.77
CA TYR A 188 -14.17 -13.75 -2.70
C TYR A 188 -14.91 -13.94 -4.03
N LEU A 189 -14.31 -13.54 -5.16
CA LEU A 189 -14.93 -13.67 -6.48
C LEU A 189 -15.17 -15.14 -6.87
N ALA A 190 -14.24 -16.04 -6.53
CA ALA A 190 -14.42 -17.47 -6.74
C ALA A 190 -15.59 -18.03 -5.90
N GLN A 191 -15.72 -17.62 -4.63
CA GLN A 191 -16.83 -18.02 -3.77
C GLN A 191 -18.18 -17.49 -4.27
N GLN A 192 -18.23 -16.26 -4.78
CA GLN A 192 -19.45 -15.70 -5.37
C GLN A 192 -19.86 -16.46 -6.64
N ALA A 193 -18.90 -16.76 -7.52
CA ALA A 193 -19.14 -17.53 -8.74
C ALA A 193 -19.63 -18.97 -8.48
N LEU A 194 -19.18 -19.58 -7.38
CA LEU A 194 -19.68 -20.87 -6.90
C LEU A 194 -21.15 -20.77 -6.44
N ARG A 195 -21.49 -19.71 -5.69
CA ARG A 195 -22.84 -19.49 -5.13
C ARG A 195 -23.89 -19.19 -6.20
N ASP A 196 -23.54 -18.44 -7.24
CA ASP A 196 -24.48 -18.02 -8.29
C ASP A 196 -24.41 -18.89 -9.56
N HIS A 197 -23.50 -19.88 -9.59
CA HIS A 197 -23.24 -20.77 -10.73
C HIS A 197 -22.90 -20.03 -12.04
N SER A 198 -22.38 -18.79 -11.95
CA SER A 198 -22.06 -17.95 -13.10
C SER A 198 -20.86 -18.43 -13.92
N LEU A 199 -19.90 -19.13 -13.30
CA LEU A 199 -18.72 -19.68 -13.96
C LEU A 199 -18.83 -21.21 -14.08
N LYS A 200 -19.02 -21.69 -15.32
CA LYS A 200 -19.24 -23.12 -15.63
C LYS A 200 -18.05 -24.02 -15.28
N ASP A 201 -16.84 -23.47 -15.25
CA ASP A 201 -15.60 -24.22 -14.95
C ASP A 201 -15.31 -24.28 -13.44
N ILE A 202 -16.06 -23.54 -12.62
CA ILE A 202 -16.00 -23.57 -11.16
C ILE A 202 -17.26 -24.28 -10.65
N ARG A 203 -17.48 -25.52 -11.11
CA ARG A 203 -18.61 -26.37 -10.69
C ARG A 203 -18.20 -27.48 -9.74
N ASP A 204 -16.92 -27.83 -9.74
CA ASP A 204 -16.37 -28.83 -8.83
C ASP A 204 -16.12 -28.17 -7.47
N GLU A 205 -16.38 -28.90 -6.38
CA GLU A 205 -16.11 -28.44 -5.00
C GLU A 205 -14.61 -28.13 -4.75
N MET A 206 -13.75 -28.49 -5.70
CA MET A 206 -12.32 -28.22 -5.69
C MET A 206 -11.99 -27.07 -6.67
N PRO A 207 -11.43 -25.94 -6.19
CA PRO A 207 -11.07 -24.84 -7.07
C PRO A 207 -9.88 -25.21 -7.96
N PRO A 208 -9.78 -24.66 -9.18
CA PRO A 208 -8.66 -24.92 -10.10
C PRO A 208 -7.32 -24.35 -9.60
N SER A 209 -7.35 -23.47 -8.60
CA SER A 209 -6.18 -22.86 -7.96
C SER A 209 -6.45 -22.64 -6.48
N ILE A 210 -5.45 -22.90 -5.64
CA ILE A 210 -5.47 -22.61 -4.20
C ILE A 210 -4.35 -21.62 -3.90
N GLN A 211 -4.67 -20.53 -3.24
CA GLN A 211 -3.71 -19.55 -2.73
C GLN A 211 -3.67 -19.66 -1.21
N LEU A 212 -2.47 -19.80 -0.65
CA LEU A 212 -2.29 -19.88 0.81
C LEU A 212 -1.53 -18.64 1.27
N ASN A 213 -2.24 -17.73 1.92
CA ASN A 213 -1.65 -16.57 2.57
C ASN A 213 -1.37 -16.89 4.04
N LEU A 214 -0.10 -17.21 4.34
CA LEU A 214 0.33 -17.66 5.65
C LEU A 214 1.41 -16.74 6.24
N GLU A 215 1.26 -16.41 7.52
CA GLU A 215 2.22 -15.64 8.30
C GLU A 215 2.96 -16.53 9.29
N ARG A 216 4.28 -16.35 9.38
CA ARG A 216 5.11 -17.11 10.33
C ARG A 216 4.84 -16.60 11.75
N VAL A 217 4.35 -17.47 12.61
CA VAL A 217 4.12 -17.19 14.02
C VAL A 217 5.38 -17.44 14.84
N GLN A 218 6.03 -18.58 14.61
CA GLN A 218 7.23 -18.97 15.35
C GLN A 218 8.15 -19.88 14.53
N VAL A 219 9.46 -19.79 14.80
CA VAL A 219 10.44 -20.75 14.32
C VAL A 219 10.51 -21.89 15.32
N MET A 220 10.42 -23.13 14.85
CA MET A 220 10.46 -24.32 15.70
C MET A 220 11.90 -24.71 15.97
N ARG A 221 12.15 -25.42 17.08
CA ARG A 221 13.49 -25.91 17.43
C ARG A 221 14.09 -26.82 16.35
N TYR A 222 13.26 -27.62 15.72
CA TYR A 222 13.54 -28.46 14.57
C TYR A 222 12.21 -28.79 13.86
N GLY A 223 12.29 -29.38 12.67
CA GLY A 223 11.14 -29.95 11.96
C GLY A 223 10.68 -31.25 12.62
N GLU A 224 10.62 -32.34 11.85
CA GLU A 224 10.30 -33.66 12.42
C GLU A 224 11.52 -34.30 13.11
N ASN A 225 12.72 -34.05 12.57
CA ASN A 225 14.00 -34.54 13.09
C ASN A 225 14.97 -33.38 13.42
N PRO A 226 15.92 -33.54 14.37
CA PRO A 226 16.80 -32.46 14.83
C PRO A 226 17.64 -31.75 13.77
N HIS A 227 17.89 -32.37 12.62
CA HIS A 227 18.67 -31.78 11.51
C HIS A 227 17.79 -31.00 10.51
N GLN A 228 16.46 -31.03 10.66
CA GLN A 228 15.51 -30.34 9.78
C GLN A 228 15.09 -29.00 10.40
N GLN A 229 14.94 -27.97 9.56
CA GLN A 229 14.36 -26.69 9.97
C GLN A 229 12.82 -26.77 9.96
N GLY A 230 12.17 -26.06 10.87
CA GLY A 230 10.71 -26.01 10.96
C GLY A 230 10.19 -24.65 11.42
N ALA A 231 8.98 -24.29 11.01
CA ALA A 231 8.30 -23.07 11.47
C ALA A 231 6.77 -23.28 11.46
N PHE A 232 6.08 -22.67 12.41
CA PHE A 232 4.63 -22.65 12.48
C PHE A 232 4.11 -21.39 11.79
N TYR A 233 3.12 -21.59 10.92
CA TYR A 233 2.46 -20.53 10.18
C TYR A 233 0.96 -20.57 10.44
N ARG A 234 0.31 -19.41 10.40
CA ARG A 234 -1.15 -19.25 10.50
C ARG A 234 -1.69 -18.52 9.27
N HIS A 235 -2.98 -18.68 8.98
CA HIS A 235 -3.65 -17.81 8.02
C HIS A 235 -3.61 -16.37 8.52
N SER A 236 -3.24 -15.43 7.64
CA SER A 236 -3.07 -14.02 7.97
C SER A 236 -4.36 -13.36 8.49
N ASP A 237 -5.52 -13.92 8.11
CA ASP A 237 -6.85 -13.43 8.49
C ASP A 237 -7.49 -14.21 9.66
N ALA A 238 -6.80 -15.21 10.21
CA ALA A 238 -7.30 -15.96 11.36
C ALA A 238 -7.05 -15.19 12.66
N SER A 239 -8.11 -14.92 13.43
CA SER A 239 -7.99 -14.52 14.84
C SER A 239 -7.04 -15.47 15.57
N PRO A 240 -6.18 -14.99 16.49
CA PRO A 240 -5.25 -15.85 17.21
C PRO A 240 -6.02 -16.98 17.87
N ALA A 241 -5.61 -18.23 17.59
CA ALA A 241 -6.29 -19.40 18.11
C ALA A 241 -6.19 -19.53 19.63
N PHE A 242 -5.22 -18.85 20.26
CA PHE A 242 -4.99 -18.84 21.70
C PHE A 242 -4.33 -17.50 22.12
N GLU A 243 -4.79 -16.92 23.24
CA GLU A 243 -4.03 -15.98 24.08
C GLU A 243 -2.98 -16.72 24.91
#